data_AF-A0A644XCY3-F1
#
_entry.id   AF-A0A644XCY3-F1
#
_cell.length_a   1.000
_cell.length_b   1.000
_cell.length_c   1.000
_cell.angle_alpha   90.00
_cell.angle_beta   90.00
_cell.angle_gamma   90.00
#
_symmetry.space_group_name_H-M   'P 1'
#
loop_
_entity.id
_entity.type
_entity.pdbx_description
1 polymer ?
#
loop_
_entity_poly.entity_id
_entity_poly.type
_entity_poly.pdbx_seq_one_letter_code
_entity_poly.pdbx_strand_id
1 'polypeptide(L)'
;MKGILPLFLLLFLLAAARGCASLSLEQIDQIRRNNGGAEGIQVFRYGVVDWSGGSVTAEGRGPLLSGSPHDRLLAKRGAVSDARRNLLCLLYEMKFGLPEKLESIEVSGEVVEGNIDFQGVRNGMYIVEVTVSLDRFLSESLIFSSTVR
;
A
#
# COMPACT_ATOMS: atom_id res chain seq x y z
N MET A 1 3.32 6.99 -51.72
CA MET A 1 4.04 6.23 -50.67
C MET A 1 3.10 6.06 -49.49
N LYS A 2 2.49 4.87 -49.35
CA LYS A 2 1.51 4.58 -48.29
C LYS A 2 2.28 4.14 -47.04
N GLY A 3 2.20 4.95 -45.98
CA GLY A 3 2.89 4.72 -44.71
C GLY A 3 2.34 3.51 -43.97
N ILE A 4 3.09 2.41 -43.99
CA ILE A 4 2.88 1.23 -43.14
C ILE A 4 3.46 1.58 -41.76
N LEU A 5 2.73 2.37 -40.96
CA LEU A 5 3.15 2.65 -39.58
C LEU A 5 2.00 3.02 -38.62
N PRO A 6 1.02 2.14 -38.38
CA PRO A 6 0.30 2.22 -37.10
C PRO A 6 0.24 0.91 -36.32
N LEU A 7 0.69 -0.23 -36.86
CA LEU A 7 0.48 -1.54 -36.20
C LEU A 7 1.49 -1.81 -35.07
N PHE A 8 2.74 -1.37 -35.22
CA PHE A 8 3.79 -1.58 -34.20
C PHE A 8 3.56 -0.74 -32.93
N LEU A 9 3.00 0.46 -33.07
CA LEU A 9 2.67 1.32 -31.92
C LEU A 9 1.50 0.76 -31.11
N LEU A 10 0.52 0.16 -31.79
CA LEU A 10 -0.64 -0.47 -31.14
C LEU A 10 -0.24 -1.73 -30.36
N LEU A 11 0.68 -2.54 -30.88
CA LEU A 11 1.19 -3.73 -30.19
C LEU A 11 2.03 -3.39 -28.95
N PHE A 12 2.78 -2.28 -28.96
CA PHE A 12 3.53 -1.84 -27.78
C PHE A 12 2.62 -1.34 -26.65
N LEU A 13 1.53 -0.64 -27.00
CA LEU A 13 0.50 -0.21 -26.04
C LEU A 13 -0.27 -1.40 -25.43
N LEU A 14 -0.50 -2.47 -26.20
CA LEU A 14 -1.13 -3.70 -25.69
C LEU A 14 -0.19 -4.58 -24.84
N ALA A 15 1.12 -4.52 -25.06
CA ALA A 15 2.10 -5.26 -24.25
C ALA A 15 2.36 -4.62 -22.88
N ALA A 16 2.26 -3.29 -22.77
CA ALA A 16 2.38 -2.57 -21.50
C ALA A 16 1.18 -2.78 -20.55
N ALA A 17 0.04 -3.26 -21.06
CA ALA A 17 -1.15 -3.55 -20.26
C ALA A 17 -1.09 -4.89 -19.50
N ARG A 18 -0.02 -5.69 -19.63
CA ARG A 18 0.10 -7.01 -18.99
C ARG A 18 0.47 -6.99 -17.49
N GLY A 19 0.46 -5.83 -16.85
CA GLY A 19 0.82 -5.67 -15.44
C GLY A 19 -0.24 -5.05 -14.52
N CYS A 20 -1.49 -4.91 -14.98
CA CYS A 20 -2.51 -4.15 -14.23
C CYS A 20 -3.85 -4.89 -14.14
N ALA A 21 -3.88 -5.99 -13.39
CA ALA A 21 -5.13 -6.61 -12.97
C ALA A 21 -5.19 -6.67 -11.45
N SER A 22 -6.38 -6.41 -10.90
CA SER A 22 -6.72 -6.74 -9.52
C SER A 22 -6.33 -8.18 -9.20
N LEU A 23 -6.04 -8.47 -7.93
CA LEU A 23 -5.72 -9.85 -7.56
C LEU A 23 -6.90 -10.77 -7.85
N SER A 24 -6.63 -11.91 -8.50
CA SER A 24 -7.63 -12.97 -8.62
C SER A 24 -7.91 -13.60 -7.25
N LEU A 25 -9.07 -14.26 -7.11
CA LEU A 25 -9.41 -14.99 -5.89
C LEU A 25 -8.34 -16.02 -5.51
N GLU A 26 -7.77 -16.73 -6.50
CA GLU A 26 -6.68 -17.67 -6.26
C GLU A 26 -5.42 -17.01 -5.70
N GLN A 27 -5.09 -15.80 -6.14
CA GLN A 27 -3.96 -15.04 -5.62
C GLN A 27 -4.23 -14.57 -4.18
N ILE A 28 -5.46 -14.16 -3.88
CA ILE A 28 -5.88 -13.79 -2.52
C ILE A 28 -5.77 -15.00 -1.58
N ASP A 29 -6.25 -16.17 -2.01
CA ASP A 29 -6.11 -17.41 -1.25
C ASP A 29 -4.64 -17.81 -1.06
N GLN A 30 -3.81 -17.62 -2.09
CA GLN A 30 -2.38 -17.87 -1.98
C GLN A 30 -1.71 -16.95 -0.97
N ILE A 31 -2.06 -15.65 -0.94
CA ILE A 31 -1.57 -14.71 0.07
C ILE A 31 -1.97 -15.20 1.47
N ARG A 32 -3.23 -15.59 1.67
CA ARG A 32 -3.69 -16.10 2.97
C ARG A 32 -2.90 -17.35 3.40
N ARG A 33 -2.68 -18.29 2.48
CA ARG A 33 -1.88 -19.50 2.73
C ARG A 33 -0.41 -19.19 3.04
N ASN A 34 0.21 -18.28 2.28
CA ASN A 34 1.60 -17.85 2.50
C ASN A 34 1.80 -17.19 3.85
N ASN A 35 0.74 -16.56 4.38
CA ASN A 35 0.74 -15.95 5.70
C ASN A 35 0.25 -16.93 6.80
N GLY A 36 0.39 -18.25 6.57
CA GLY A 36 0.14 -19.29 7.58
C GLY A 36 -1.31 -19.75 7.67
N GLY A 37 -2.15 -19.47 6.66
CA GLY A 37 -3.59 -19.73 6.73
C GLY A 37 -4.26 -18.85 7.80
N ALA A 38 -3.72 -17.65 8.00
CA ALA A 38 -3.94 -16.84 9.20
C ALA A 38 -5.42 -16.64 9.56
N GLU A 39 -5.71 -16.88 10.83
CA GLU A 39 -6.90 -16.44 11.54
C GLU A 39 -6.49 -15.37 12.56
N GLY A 40 -7.39 -14.43 12.87
CA GLY A 40 -7.14 -13.36 13.84
C GLY A 40 -6.24 -12.25 13.31
N ILE A 41 -5.47 -11.63 14.22
CA ILE A 41 -4.68 -10.43 13.95
C ILE A 41 -3.22 -10.80 13.72
N GLN A 42 -2.66 -10.34 12.60
CA GLN A 42 -1.25 -10.49 12.26
C GLN A 42 -0.59 -9.11 12.14
N VAL A 43 0.53 -8.95 12.85
CA VAL A 43 1.35 -7.74 12.79
C VAL A 43 2.46 -7.92 11.77
N PHE A 44 2.54 -6.98 10.84
CA PHE A 44 3.57 -6.87 9.82
C PHE A 44 4.46 -5.65 10.11
N ARG A 45 5.55 -5.49 9.36
CA ARG A 45 6.45 -4.34 9.55
C ARG A 45 5.78 -3.00 9.27
N TYR A 46 4.88 -2.96 8.29
CA TYR A 46 4.26 -1.72 7.82
C TYR A 46 2.80 -1.53 8.25
N GLY A 47 2.22 -2.49 8.98
CA GLY A 47 0.86 -2.36 9.48
C GLY A 47 0.33 -3.66 10.07
N VAL A 48 -0.98 -3.73 10.24
CA VAL A 48 -1.68 -4.84 10.89
C VAL A 48 -2.80 -5.32 9.97
N VAL A 49 -2.96 -6.64 9.89
CA VAL A 49 -4.06 -7.28 9.17
C VAL A 49 -4.91 -8.04 10.17
N ASP A 50 -6.19 -7.70 10.26
CA ASP A 50 -7.18 -8.50 10.97
C ASP A 50 -7.90 -9.39 9.95
N TRP A 51 -7.45 -10.64 9.86
CA TRP A 51 -7.96 -11.64 8.93
C TRP A 51 -9.38 -12.09 9.26
N SER A 52 -9.77 -11.99 10.53
CA SER A 52 -11.10 -12.38 11.02
C SER A 52 -12.07 -11.21 10.95
N GLY A 53 -11.62 -10.00 11.29
CA GLY A 53 -12.40 -8.76 11.19
C GLY A 53 -12.43 -8.17 9.78
N GLY A 54 -11.60 -8.65 8.85
CA GLY A 54 -11.60 -8.26 7.45
C GLY A 54 -11.08 -6.85 7.22
N SER A 55 -10.02 -6.45 7.94
CA SER A 55 -9.46 -5.10 7.85
C SER A 55 -7.93 -5.08 7.82
N VAL A 56 -7.40 -3.97 7.32
CA VAL A 56 -5.98 -3.65 7.24
C VAL A 56 -5.77 -2.26 7.78
N THR A 57 -4.85 -2.09 8.72
CA THR A 57 -4.57 -0.80 9.34
C THR A 57 -3.09 -0.46 9.21
N ALA A 58 -2.78 0.79 8.87
CA ALA A 58 -1.43 1.33 8.92
C ALA A 58 -1.39 2.68 9.63
N GLU A 59 -0.36 2.86 10.45
CA GLU A 59 -0.05 4.16 11.05
C GLU A 59 0.80 4.99 10.07
N GLY A 60 0.56 6.28 10.01
CA GLY A 60 1.42 7.23 9.30
C GLY A 60 1.82 8.41 10.19
N ARG A 61 3.01 8.95 9.94
CA ARG A 61 3.60 10.01 10.77
C ARG A 61 4.04 11.20 9.94
N GLY A 62 3.73 12.40 10.41
CA GLY A 62 4.19 13.67 9.84
C GLY A 62 4.84 14.54 10.90
N PRO A 63 6.06 15.06 10.68
CA PRO A 63 6.72 15.91 11.66
C PRO A 63 5.92 17.20 11.89
N LEU A 64 5.69 17.54 13.16
CA LEU A 64 5.02 18.77 13.55
C LEU A 64 6.07 19.79 14.01
N LEU A 65 6.47 20.65 13.09
CA LEU A 65 7.52 21.65 13.32
C LEU A 65 7.11 22.71 14.35
N SER A 66 5.84 23.11 14.35
CA SER A 66 5.28 24.07 15.31
C SER A 66 3.78 23.80 15.53
N GLY A 67 3.18 24.53 16.48
CA GLY A 67 1.72 24.50 16.73
C GLY A 67 0.89 25.34 15.76
N SER A 68 1.51 25.98 14.76
CA SER A 68 0.78 26.86 13.83
C SER A 68 -0.26 26.06 13.01
N PRO A 69 -1.42 26.66 12.65
CA PRO A 69 -2.43 25.97 11.85
C PRO A 69 -1.90 25.43 10.51
N HIS A 70 -0.99 26.17 9.87
CA HIS A 70 -0.36 25.78 8.62
C HIS A 70 0.52 24.53 8.79
N ASP A 71 1.40 24.53 9.80
CA ASP A 71 2.30 23.40 10.03
C ASP A 71 1.54 22.16 10.47
N ARG A 72 0.44 22.34 11.20
CA ARG A 72 -0.46 21.24 11.56
C ARG A 72 -1.12 20.61 10.33
N LEU A 73 -1.53 21.42 9.35
CA LEU A 73 -2.11 20.92 8.11
C LEU A 73 -1.07 20.16 7.28
N LEU A 74 0.16 20.68 7.19
CA LEU A 74 1.26 19.99 6.51
C LEU A 74 1.62 18.68 7.21
N ALA A 75 1.73 18.68 8.54
CA ALA A 75 2.00 17.47 9.31
C ALA A 75 0.90 16.42 9.12
N LYS A 76 -0.37 16.83 9.12
CA LYS A 76 -1.50 15.93 8.82
C LYS A 76 -1.38 15.34 7.41
N ARG A 77 -1.11 16.14 6.39
CA ARG A 77 -0.93 15.65 5.01
C ARG A 77 0.23 14.67 4.90
N GLY A 78 1.36 15.00 5.53
CA GLY A 78 2.53 14.11 5.61
C GLY A 78 2.19 12.78 6.26
N ALA A 79 1.48 12.80 7.39
CA ALA A 79 1.04 11.60 8.09
C ALA A 79 0.11 10.73 7.23
N VAL A 80 -0.85 11.33 6.51
CA VAL A 80 -1.74 10.59 5.59
C VAL A 80 -0.98 9.99 4.42
N SER A 81 -0.06 10.75 3.80
CA SER A 81 0.81 10.22 2.73
C SER A 81 1.70 9.08 3.23
N ASP A 82 2.22 9.19 4.44
CA ASP A 82 3.04 8.16 5.08
C ASP A 82 2.23 6.88 5.37
N ALA A 83 0.99 7.01 5.88
CA ALA A 83 0.09 5.87 6.08
C ALA A 83 -0.21 5.16 4.75
N ARG A 84 -0.46 5.90 3.66
CA ARG A 84 -0.67 5.32 2.33
C ARG A 84 0.58 4.60 1.81
N ARG A 85 1.77 5.18 2.03
CA ARG A 85 3.05 4.52 1.72
C ARG A 85 3.19 3.21 2.49
N ASN A 86 2.89 3.22 3.79
CA ASN A 86 2.97 2.04 4.65
C ASN A 86 1.97 0.97 4.20
N LEU A 87 0.74 1.32 3.82
CA LEU A 87 -0.21 0.39 3.22
C LEU A 87 0.34 -0.25 1.92
N LEU A 88 1.00 0.52 1.05
CA LEU A 88 1.57 -0.04 -0.18
C LEU A 88 2.71 -1.02 0.13
N CYS A 89 3.58 -0.68 1.08
CA CYS A 89 4.64 -1.57 1.54
C CYS A 89 4.08 -2.82 2.25
N LEU A 90 2.98 -2.68 2.98
CA LEU A 90 2.28 -3.81 3.59
C LEU A 90 1.71 -4.76 2.53
N LEU A 91 1.12 -4.22 1.46
CA LEU A 91 0.65 -5.04 0.33
C LEU A 91 1.80 -5.83 -0.28
N TYR A 92 2.99 -5.23 -0.40
CA TYR A 92 4.19 -5.91 -0.86
C TYR A 92 4.60 -7.03 0.10
N GLU A 93 4.73 -6.72 1.39
CA GLU A 93 5.12 -7.66 2.44
C GLU A 93 4.16 -8.86 2.52
N MET A 94 2.85 -8.64 2.43
CA MET A 94 1.84 -9.71 2.41
C MET A 94 1.98 -10.63 1.19
N LYS A 95 2.32 -10.07 0.02
CA LYS A 95 2.42 -10.81 -1.25
C LYS A 95 3.71 -11.60 -1.38
N PHE A 96 4.83 -10.99 -0.99
CA PHE A 96 6.17 -11.48 -1.33
C PHE A 96 7.03 -11.80 -0.11
N GLY A 97 6.59 -11.39 1.09
CA GLY A 97 7.43 -11.36 2.27
C GLY A 97 8.48 -10.24 2.21
N LEU A 98 9.24 -10.09 3.29
CA LEU A 98 10.42 -9.23 3.34
C LEU A 98 11.64 -10.05 3.78
N PRO A 99 12.83 -9.74 3.27
CA PRO A 99 14.06 -10.32 3.80
C PRO A 99 14.26 -9.92 5.26
N GLU A 100 14.89 -10.79 6.06
CA GLU A 100 15.20 -10.50 7.46
C GLU A 100 16.04 -9.21 7.60
N LYS A 101 17.03 -9.05 6.72
CA LYS A 101 17.91 -7.89 6.65
C LYS A 101 17.51 -6.98 5.49
N LEU A 102 16.41 -6.25 5.66
CA LEU A 102 15.99 -5.24 4.70
C LEU A 102 16.84 -3.97 4.87
N GLU A 103 17.58 -3.60 3.83
CA GLU A 103 18.29 -2.32 3.76
C GLU A 103 17.37 -1.21 3.23
N SER A 104 16.67 -1.49 2.12
CA SER A 104 15.71 -0.55 1.55
C SER A 104 14.61 -1.22 0.76
N ILE A 105 13.47 -0.54 0.71
CA ILE A 105 12.33 -0.91 -0.13
C ILE A 105 11.77 0.33 -0.81
N GLU A 106 11.59 0.21 -2.12
CA GLU A 106 10.87 1.17 -2.94
C GLU A 106 9.73 0.41 -3.61
N VAL A 107 8.49 0.85 -3.37
CA VAL A 107 7.30 0.28 -4.02
C VAL A 107 6.57 1.41 -4.71
N SER A 108 6.26 1.22 -5.99
CA SER A 108 5.38 2.11 -6.76
C SER A 108 4.09 1.37 -7.05
N GLY A 109 2.96 2.05 -6.86
CA GLY A 109 1.65 1.42 -6.92
C GLY A 109 0.54 2.34 -6.46
N GLU A 110 -0.66 1.78 -6.39
CA GLU A 110 -1.87 2.45 -5.93
C GLU A 110 -2.47 1.66 -4.77
N VAL A 111 -2.98 2.41 -3.79
CA VAL A 111 -3.71 1.86 -2.65
C VAL A 111 -5.06 2.53 -2.58
N VAL A 112 -6.08 1.71 -2.41
CA VAL A 112 -7.45 2.14 -2.17
C VAL A 112 -7.53 3.11 -0.98
N GLU A 113 -8.45 4.07 -1.05
CA GLU A 113 -8.65 5.01 0.04
C GLU A 113 -9.25 4.33 1.27
N GLY A 114 -8.66 4.64 2.43
CA GLY A 114 -9.10 4.15 3.74
C GLY A 114 -9.74 5.25 4.59
N ASN A 115 -10.29 4.82 5.73
CA ASN A 115 -10.84 5.70 6.75
C ASN A 115 -9.75 6.08 7.76
N ILE A 116 -9.75 7.34 8.21
CA ILE A 116 -8.88 7.79 9.30
C ILE A 116 -9.62 7.56 10.62
N ASP A 117 -9.26 6.50 11.33
CA ASP A 117 -9.91 6.12 12.60
C ASP A 117 -9.32 6.88 13.79
N PHE A 118 -8.04 7.24 13.68
CA PHE A 118 -7.34 8.05 14.67
C PHE A 118 -6.55 9.18 14.02
N GLN A 119 -6.55 10.34 14.67
CA GLN A 119 -5.65 11.45 14.36
C GLN A 119 -5.25 12.18 15.65
N GLY A 120 -3.98 12.51 15.79
CA GLY A 120 -3.50 13.17 17.01
C GLY A 120 -2.06 13.66 16.91
N VAL A 121 -1.58 14.29 17.99
CA VAL A 121 -0.18 14.70 18.13
C VAL A 121 0.46 13.92 19.26
N ARG A 122 1.59 13.27 19.00
CA ARG A 122 2.39 12.54 19.99
C ARG A 122 3.87 12.78 19.70
N ASN A 123 4.64 13.15 20.72
CA ASN A 123 6.11 13.33 20.63
C ASN A 123 6.57 14.20 19.46
N GLY A 124 5.91 15.35 19.21
CA GLY A 124 6.27 16.24 18.10
C GLY A 124 5.89 15.72 16.71
N MET A 125 5.09 14.65 16.62
CA MET A 125 4.59 14.08 15.37
C MET A 125 3.08 14.19 15.31
N TYR A 126 2.54 14.53 14.15
CA TYR A 126 1.15 14.26 13.82
C TYR A 126 1.04 12.80 13.39
N ILE A 127 0.15 12.05 14.03
CA ILE A 127 -0.06 10.63 13.82
C ILE A 127 -1.47 10.44 13.25
N VAL A 128 -1.60 9.56 12.26
CA VAL A 128 -2.88 9.07 11.77
C VAL A 128 -2.85 7.55 11.71
N GLU A 129 -3.99 6.92 11.97
CA GLU A 129 -4.21 5.50 11.68
C GLU A 129 -5.26 5.40 10.58
N VAL A 130 -4.91 4.70 9.50
CA VAL A 130 -5.79 4.50 8.35
C VAL A 130 -6.19 3.04 8.27
N THR A 131 -7.49 2.77 8.24
CA THR A 131 -8.05 1.43 8.10
C THR A 131 -8.76 1.27 6.76
N VAL A 132 -8.57 0.11 6.15
CA VAL A 132 -9.16 -0.31 4.89
C VAL A 132 -9.80 -1.68 5.08
N SER A 133 -10.91 -1.95 4.38
CA SER A 133 -11.42 -3.32 4.25
C SER A 133 -10.37 -4.21 3.57
N LEU A 134 -10.10 -5.38 4.12
CA LEU A 134 -9.13 -6.34 3.57
C LEU A 134 -9.48 -6.74 2.14
N ASP A 135 -10.75 -7.00 1.85
CA ASP A 135 -11.20 -7.40 0.51
C ASP A 135 -10.93 -6.30 -0.51
N ARG A 136 -11.28 -5.04 -0.17
CA ARG A 136 -10.99 -3.88 -1.02
C ARG A 136 -9.49 -3.65 -1.16
N PHE A 137 -8.76 -3.80 -0.07
CA PHE A 137 -7.31 -3.62 -0.07
C PHE A 137 -6.64 -4.60 -1.04
N LEU A 138 -7.02 -5.87 -1.02
CA LEU A 138 -6.44 -6.89 -1.90
C LEU A 138 -6.94 -6.81 -3.36
N SER A 139 -8.20 -6.42 -3.56
CA SER A 139 -8.80 -6.37 -4.91
C SER A 139 -8.57 -5.06 -5.65
N GLU A 140 -8.52 -3.91 -4.97
CA GLU A 140 -8.42 -2.59 -5.59
C GLU A 140 -7.00 -2.01 -5.57
N SER A 141 -6.09 -2.53 -4.73
CA SER A 141 -4.72 -2.03 -4.63
C SER A 141 -3.74 -2.79 -5.53
N LEU A 142 -2.78 -2.06 -6.10
CA LEU A 142 -1.89 -2.56 -7.15
C LEU A 142 -0.45 -2.15 -6.89
N ILE A 143 0.48 -3.04 -7.23
CA ILE A 143 1.93 -2.76 -7.25
C ILE A 143 2.36 -2.75 -8.71
N PHE A 144 2.94 -1.64 -9.15
CA PHE A 144 3.44 -1.48 -10.52
C PHE A 144 4.90 -1.90 -10.63
N SER A 145 5.71 -1.57 -9.63
CA SER A 145 7.11 -1.94 -9.55
C SER A 145 7.60 -1.93 -8.12
N SER A 146 8.69 -2.65 -7.88
CA SER A 146 9.34 -2.71 -6.58
C SER A 146 10.83 -2.96 -6.70
N THR A 147 11.62 -2.29 -5.86
CA THR A 147 13.03 -2.59 -5.64
C THR A 147 13.22 -2.90 -4.16
N VAL A 148 13.78 -4.07 -3.85
CA VAL A 148 14.07 -4.52 -2.48
C VAL A 148 15.53 -4.89 -2.40
N ARG A 149 16.23 -4.36 -1.39
CA ARG A 149 17.64 -4.63 -1.11
C ARG A 149 17.81 -5.03 0.35
#